data_AF-A0A4V5Q255-F1
#
_entry.id   AF-A0A4V5Q255-F1
#
_cell.length_a   1.000
_cell.length_b   1.000
_cell.length_c   1.000
_cell.angle_alpha   90.00
_cell.angle_beta   90.00
_cell.angle_gamma   90.00
#
_symmetry.space_group_name_H-M   'P 1'
#
loop_
_entity.id
_entity.type
_entity.pdbx_description
1 polymer ?
#
loop_
_entity_poly.entity_id
_entity_poly.type
_entity_poly.pdbx_seq_one_letter_code
_entity_poly.pdbx_strand_id
1 'polypeptide(L)'
;MEGANPKSKGFGKSVSIGLNILCALMILGAFQMIFDNNHLNDYLGGLFLLLFWMFLCLNHMIKDFLKGHQKSAYINLLFAIAAAAIIIWGFINHSYKILT
;
A
#
# COMPACT_ATOMS: atom_id res chain seq x y z
N MET A 1 -14.77 -31.71 25.90
CA MET A 1 -14.81 -32.01 24.45
C MET A 1 -14.82 -30.69 23.72
N GLU A 2 -13.77 -30.45 22.96
CA GLU A 2 -13.45 -29.20 22.28
C GLU A 2 -14.44 -28.95 21.14
N GLY A 3 -15.29 -27.94 21.28
CA GLY A 3 -16.22 -27.52 20.25
C GLY A 3 -15.50 -26.69 19.20
N ALA A 4 -15.03 -27.33 18.13
CA ALA A 4 -14.43 -26.64 16.99
C ALA A 4 -15.46 -25.70 16.33
N ASN A 5 -15.21 -24.39 16.43
CA ASN A 5 -15.97 -23.34 15.76
C ASN A 5 -15.73 -23.39 14.23
N PRO A 6 -16.74 -23.66 13.40
CA PRO A 6 -16.56 -23.79 11.97
C PRO A 6 -16.66 -22.44 11.24
N LYS A 7 -15.58 -22.14 10.50
CA LYS A 7 -15.52 -21.34 9.26
C LYS A 7 -15.54 -19.80 9.36
N SER A 8 -14.35 -19.22 9.49
CA SER A 8 -14.01 -17.93 8.83
C SER A 8 -12.96 -18.07 7.71
N LYS A 9 -12.63 -19.31 7.31
CA LYS A 9 -11.50 -19.62 6.42
C LYS A 9 -11.68 -19.21 4.94
N GLY A 10 -12.87 -18.75 4.54
CA GLY A 10 -13.18 -18.36 3.15
C GLY A 10 -12.90 -16.89 2.84
N PHE A 11 -13.24 -15.98 3.76
CA PHE A 11 -13.14 -14.53 3.54
C PHE A 11 -11.68 -14.05 3.44
N GLY A 12 -10.80 -14.56 4.32
CA GLY A 12 -9.38 -14.19 4.31
C GLY A 12 -8.61 -14.62 3.05
N LYS A 13 -9.00 -15.72 2.40
CA LYS A 13 -8.36 -16.17 1.15
C LYS A 13 -8.79 -15.33 -0.06
N SER A 14 -10.09 -15.05 -0.21
CA SER A 14 -10.58 -14.20 -1.30
C SER A 14 -10.11 -12.75 -1.19
N VAL A 15 -10.09 -12.19 0.03
CA VAL A 15 -9.55 -10.85 0.28
C VAL A 15 -8.06 -10.81 -0.09
N SER A 16 -7.28 -11.83 0.28
CA SER A 16 -5.85 -11.91 -0.09
C SER A 16 -5.62 -12.01 -1.61
N ILE A 17 -6.54 -12.62 -2.36
CA ILE A 17 -6.45 -12.72 -3.82
C ILE A 17 -6.81 -11.38 -4.47
N GLY A 18 -7.91 -10.75 -4.05
CA GLY A 18 -8.31 -9.44 -4.56
C GLY A 18 -7.25 -8.38 -4.30
N LEU A 19 -6.62 -8.41 -3.13
CA LEU A 19 -5.49 -7.53 -2.81
C LEU A 19 -4.26 -7.79 -3.69
N ASN A 20 -3.90 -9.04 -3.94
CA ASN A 20 -2.77 -9.35 -4.82
C ASN A 20 -3.03 -8.89 -6.26
N ILE A 21 -4.28 -9.01 -6.75
CA ILE A 21 -4.69 -8.51 -8.07
C ILE A 21 -4.63 -6.98 -8.10
N LEU A 22 -5.16 -6.31 -7.07
CA LEU A 22 -5.09 -4.85 -6.95
C LEU A 22 -3.63 -4.36 -6.93
N CYS A 23 -2.76 -5.05 -6.17
CA CYS A 23 -1.33 -4.82 -6.14
C CYS A 23 -0.69 -4.95 -7.53
N ALA A 24 -1.03 -6.00 -8.28
CA ALA A 24 -0.52 -6.19 -9.65
C ALA A 24 -1.01 -5.08 -10.59
N LEU A 25 -2.29 -4.68 -10.48
CA LEU A 25 -2.86 -3.57 -11.27
C LEU A 25 -2.22 -2.22 -10.92
N MET A 26 -1.90 -1.97 -9.65
CA MET A 26 -1.22 -0.74 -9.24
C MET A 26 0.21 -0.68 -9.77
N ILE A 27 0.95 -1.78 -9.77
CA ILE A 27 2.30 -1.84 -10.36
C ILE A 27 2.22 -1.61 -11.87
N LEU A 28 1.28 -2.26 -12.56
CA LEU A 28 1.09 -2.08 -14.00
C LEU A 28 0.71 -0.64 -14.36
N GLY A 29 -0.18 -0.03 -13.59
CA GLY A 29 -0.57 1.38 -13.76
C GLY A 29 0.60 2.34 -13.52
N ALA A 30 1.36 2.14 -12.44
CA ALA A 30 2.55 2.95 -12.16
C ALA A 30 3.61 2.81 -13.27
N PHE A 31 3.82 1.59 -13.78
CA PHE A 31 4.75 1.34 -14.87
C PHE A 31 4.31 2.01 -16.17
N GLN A 32 3.03 1.94 -16.53
CA GLN A 32 2.51 2.66 -17.69
C GLN A 32 2.68 4.18 -17.55
N MET A 33 2.48 4.74 -16.36
CA MET A 33 2.58 6.18 -16.15
C MET A 33 4.02 6.70 -16.15
N ILE A 34 4.98 5.92 -15.65
CA ILE A 34 6.41 6.30 -15.60
C ILE A 34 7.08 6.20 -16.99
N PHE A 35 6.63 5.28 -17.84
CA PHE A 35 7.21 5.10 -19.19
C PHE A 35 6.44 5.82 -20.30
N ASP A 36 5.40 6.57 -19.95
CA ASP A 36 4.69 7.44 -20.88
C ASP A 36 5.39 8.80 -20.98
N ASN A 37 5.35 9.44 -22.15
CA ASN A 37 6.15 10.64 -22.45
C ASN A 37 5.60 11.94 -21.80
N ASN A 38 4.59 11.84 -20.93
CA ASN A 38 3.87 12.99 -20.40
C ASN A 38 4.31 13.28 -18.96
N HIS A 39 4.92 14.43 -18.71
CA HIS A 39 5.52 14.78 -17.40
C HIS A 39 4.52 14.90 -16.24
N LEU A 40 3.21 15.08 -16.52
CA LEU A 40 2.18 14.98 -15.48
C LEU A 40 2.01 13.53 -14.98
N ASN A 41 2.32 12.57 -15.83
CA ASN A 41 2.16 11.15 -15.56
C ASN A 41 3.29 10.61 -14.66
N ASP A 42 4.47 11.21 -14.69
CA ASP A 42 5.58 10.87 -13.76
C ASP A 42 5.19 11.09 -12.29
N TYR A 43 4.50 12.19 -11.99
CA TYR A 43 4.02 12.50 -10.64
C TYR A 43 2.94 11.52 -10.18
N LEU A 44 1.99 11.19 -11.07
CA LEU A 44 0.93 10.22 -10.78
C LEU A 44 1.49 8.80 -10.61
N GLY A 45 2.46 8.40 -11.44
CA GLY A 45 3.13 7.11 -11.34
C GLY A 45 3.88 6.94 -10.01
N GLY A 46 4.60 7.98 -9.58
CA GLY A 46 5.25 8.01 -8.26
C GLY A 46 4.25 7.95 -7.10
N LEU A 47 3.12 8.65 -7.21
CA LEU A 47 2.05 8.62 -6.20
C LEU A 47 1.38 7.24 -6.12
N PHE A 48 1.10 6.60 -7.26
CA PHE A 48 0.59 5.23 -7.32
C PHE A 48 1.56 4.22 -6.67
N LEU A 49 2.86 4.37 -6.90
CA LEU A 49 3.87 3.50 -6.31
C LEU A 49 3.96 3.66 -4.78
N LEU A 50 3.91 4.90 -4.27
CA LEU A 50 3.90 5.18 -2.83
C LEU A 50 2.65 4.66 -2.13
N LEU A 51 1.47 4.81 -2.76
CA LEU A 51 0.22 4.24 -2.26
C LEU A 51 0.26 2.71 -2.23
N PHE A 52 0.81 2.10 -3.29
CA PHE A 52 1.02 0.64 -3.34
C PHE A 52 1.92 0.18 -2.19
N TRP A 53 3.05 0.86 -1.97
CA TRP A 53 3.98 0.53 -0.90
C TRP A 53 3.32 0.65 0.48
N MET A 54 2.60 1.75 0.72
CA MET A 54 1.87 1.98 1.97
C MET A 54 0.88 0.84 2.24
N PHE A 55 0.11 0.45 1.22
CA PHE A 55 -0.86 -0.65 1.32
C PHE A 55 -0.18 -2.00 1.59
N LEU A 56 0.95 -2.28 0.94
CA LEU A 56 1.73 -3.49 1.17
C LEU A 56 2.22 -3.57 2.62
N CYS A 57 2.76 -2.47 3.16
CA CYS A 57 3.20 -2.38 4.54
C CYS A 57 2.04 -2.57 5.54
N LEU A 58 0.87 -1.96 5.32
CA LEU A 58 -0.30 -2.20 6.17
C LEU A 58 -0.73 -3.67 6.17
N ASN A 59 -0.72 -4.33 5.02
CA ASN A 59 -1.08 -5.74 4.94
C ASN A 59 -0.09 -6.64 5.67
N HIS A 60 1.22 -6.38 5.54
CA HIS A 60 2.23 -7.10 6.29
C HIS A 60 2.12 -6.82 7.79
N MET A 61 1.87 -5.57 8.18
CA MET A 61 1.63 -5.21 9.58
C MET A 61 0.47 -6.01 10.17
N ILE A 62 -0.69 -6.06 9.50
CA ILE A 62 -1.86 -6.83 9.95
C ILE A 62 -1.49 -8.32 10.07
N LYS A 63 -0.84 -8.89 9.05
CA LYS A 63 -0.42 -10.31 9.07
C LYS A 63 0.56 -10.60 10.21
N ASP A 64 1.50 -9.71 10.48
CA ASP A 64 2.50 -9.85 11.54
C ASP A 64 1.87 -9.73 12.93
N PHE A 65 0.90 -8.82 13.11
CA PHE A 65 0.10 -8.75 14.34
C PHE A 65 -0.66 -10.05 14.58
N LEU A 66 -1.32 -10.60 13.55
CA LEU A 66 -2.04 -11.88 13.67
C LEU A 66 -1.11 -13.05 14.00
N LYS A 67 0.17 -12.99 13.59
CA LYS A 67 1.18 -14.03 13.85
C LYS A 67 1.98 -13.79 15.14
N GLY A 68 1.72 -12.70 15.88
CA GLY A 68 2.46 -12.34 17.09
C GLY A 68 3.88 -11.79 16.84
N HIS A 69 4.22 -11.44 15.60
CA HIS A 69 5.55 -10.94 15.21
C HIS A 69 5.64 -9.41 15.40
N GLN A 70 5.62 -8.96 16.65
CA GLN A 70 5.52 -7.55 17.02
C GLN A 70 6.62 -6.67 16.40
N LYS A 71 7.88 -7.12 16.37
CA LYS A 71 9.01 -6.35 15.80
C LYS A 71 8.82 -6.03 14.31
N SER A 72 8.37 -7.01 13.53
CA SER A 72 8.12 -6.85 12.10
C SER A 72 6.92 -5.93 11.84
N ALA A 73 5.88 -6.06 12.67
CA ALA A 73 4.71 -5.18 12.60
C ALA A 73 5.07 -3.70 12.82
N TYR A 74 5.91 -3.39 13.81
CA TYR A 74 6.37 -2.01 14.05
C TYR A 74 7.22 -1.45 12.91
N ILE A 75 8.08 -2.26 12.30
CA ILE A 75 8.86 -1.85 11.13
C ILE A 75 7.94 -1.54 9.95
N ASN A 76 6.97 -2.41 9.67
CA ASN A 76 5.98 -2.20 8.61
C ASN A 76 5.13 -0.95 8.86
N LEU A 77 4.75 -0.68 10.11
CA LEU A 77 4.05 0.55 10.49
C LEU A 77 4.92 1.79 10.23
N LEU A 78 6.20 1.75 10.61
CA LEU A 78 7.13 2.86 10.38
C LEU A 78 7.27 3.18 8.88
N PHE A 79 7.41 2.15 8.03
CA PHE A 79 7.45 2.32 6.58
C PHE A 79 6.16 2.91 6.03
N ALA A 80 5.00 2.50 6.54
CA ALA A 80 3.71 3.08 6.12
C ALA A 80 3.60 4.56 6.51
N ILE A 81 4.07 4.95 7.70
CA ILE A 81 4.11 6.34 8.15
C ILE A 81 5.07 7.16 7.29
N ALA A 82 6.25 6.63 6.98
CA ALA A 82 7.22 7.29 6.11
C ALA A 82 6.63 7.54 4.71
N ALA A 83 5.95 6.55 4.12
CA ALA A 83 5.26 6.70 2.84
C ALA A 83 4.18 7.79 2.90
N ALA A 84 3.36 7.81 3.95
CA ALA A 84 2.34 8.85 4.15
C ALA A 84 2.94 10.26 4.27
N ALA A 85 4.05 10.40 5.00
CA ALA A 85 4.76 11.67 5.13
C ALA A 85 5.28 12.18 3.79
N ILE A 86 5.84 11.30 2.96
CA ILE A 86 6.32 11.65 1.61
C ILE A 86 5.16 12.10 0.72
N ILE A 87 4.01 11.41 0.78
CA ILE A 87 2.82 11.79 0.01
C ILE A 87 2.32 13.18 0.42
N ILE A 88 2.18 13.42 1.73
CA ILE A 88 1.72 14.71 2.26
C ILE A 88 2.69 15.82 1.87
N TRP A 89 3.99 15.59 2.02
CA TRP A 89 5.02 16.54 1.63
C TRP A 89 4.98 16.85 0.13
N GLY A 90 4.88 15.81 -0.70
CA GLY A 90 4.77 15.95 -2.16
C GLY A 90 3.53 16.72 -2.59
N PHE A 91 2.41 16.51 -1.90
CA PHE A 91 1.16 17.23 -2.15
C PHE A 91 1.26 18.70 -1.76
N ILE A 92 1.81 18.99 -0.58
CA ILE A 92 2.02 20.36 -0.09
C ILE A 92 2.96 21.12 -1.04
N ASN A 93 4.11 20.55 -1.39
CA ASN A 93 5.09 21.18 -2.26
C ASN A 93 4.53 21.43 -3.68
N HIS A 94 3.75 20.49 -4.21
CA HIS A 94 3.07 20.68 -5.49
C HIS A 94 2.03 21.81 -5.43
N SER A 95 1.24 21.87 -4.34
CA SER A 95 0.23 22.92 -4.13
C SER A 95 0.86 24.31 -4.02
N TYR A 96 1.99 24.43 -3.30
CA TYR A 96 2.73 25.70 -3.24
C TYR A 96 3.20 26.17 -4.62
N LYS A 97 3.70 25.24 -5.45
CA LYS A 97 4.19 25.56 -6.80
C LYS A 97 3.08 26.00 -7.78
N ILE A 98 1.81 25.69 -7.49
CA ILE A 98 0.66 26.13 -8.29
C ILE A 98 0.17 27.53 -7.87
N LEU A 99 0.38 27.92 -6.61
CA LEU A 99 -0.12 29.18 -6.04
C LEU A 99 0.84 30.38 -6.18
N THR A 100 2.10 30.16 -6.56
CA THR A 100 3.13 31.20 -6.82
C THR A 100 3.53 31.24 -8.27
#